data_AF-A0AAV0C5E7-F1
#
_entry.id   AF-A0AAV0C5E7-F1
#
_cell.length_a   1.000
_cell.length_b   1.000
_cell.length_c   1.000
_cell.angle_alpha   90.00
_cell.angle_beta   90.00
_cell.angle_gamma   90.00
#
_symmetry.space_group_name_H-M   'P 1'
#
loop_
_entity.id
_entity.type
_entity.pdbx_description
1 polymer ?
#
loop_
_entity_poly.entity_id
_entity_poly.type
_entity_poly.pdbx_seq_one_letter_code
_entity_poly.pdbx_strand_id
1 'polypeptide(L)'
;MEHSYRCAVYPPTSYHFKPSFPSALSSSIGLSSKIPIYHSKKQKKLFTASLRTVCIGQFSFPELHSSCKKRWPPFVVSAAAAAIDTVEDKLPAALQVIETKEPNSRVRLSVDVPPVVCEDCYRRVIKEFTKHSKVPGFRPGKSVPESILVSYVGKQNVQKATVESILKRTLPHALSSVTGNALEDSIHIATKFSDMEKTYSSLNSLRYDVLLDVAPQIKWVPENGYKNIKVVVELDSDVDAQRIAEQELKRRHKALGALQIVSDRGLQDGDVAIIDISATTVGDEQNSKRIPAAESKGFNFDTEEGDKVLPGFLDSVIGIKCGETKSFPLVFPESWKQEDLRGVHAQFTVHCKELFYIDLPELNNSLAEKLIPGCTTIEDVKQSLWQRCQEVEQAAKEQATDNAILDQIQQMVEVDIPQSLFEEQGRQLYGAQLLEIQANMKLNEQQLSTLSSPKAVNEFLQTQEENITNIIKQNLALGDIFSRENLQVSIEELAKEVQNSIAEFQQHKQEYDEERIKEQVREVLERVKVLEWLREHAKIQYITR
;
A
#
# COMPACT_ATOMS: atom_id res chain seq x y z
N MET A 1 -50.66 -9.67 -26.68
CA MET A 1 -49.96 -10.28 -27.82
C MET A 1 -49.03 -9.21 -28.37
N GLU A 2 -47.81 -9.06 -27.81
CA GLU A 2 -46.57 -9.80 -28.23
C GLU A 2 -46.16 -9.39 -29.66
N HIS A 3 -44.97 -8.85 -29.98
CA HIS A 3 -43.62 -8.98 -29.42
C HIS A 3 -42.70 -7.77 -29.77
N SER A 4 -41.81 -7.45 -28.82
CA SER A 4 -40.36 -7.17 -28.92
C SER A 4 -39.80 -6.17 -29.95
N TYR A 5 -39.43 -4.97 -29.47
CA TYR A 5 -38.23 -4.25 -29.92
C TYR A 5 -37.30 -4.02 -28.71
N ARG A 6 -36.18 -4.76 -28.67
CA ARG A 6 -35.10 -4.57 -27.69
C ARG A 6 -34.19 -3.44 -28.16
N CYS A 7 -34.21 -2.32 -27.44
CA CYS A 7 -33.13 -1.34 -27.46
C CYS A 7 -31.97 -1.88 -26.63
N ALA A 8 -30.78 -2.01 -27.23
CA ALA A 8 -29.55 -2.29 -26.51
C ALA A 8 -29.08 -1.00 -25.83
N VAL A 9 -29.56 -0.78 -24.61
CA VAL A 9 -28.97 0.15 -23.65
C VAL A 9 -27.74 -0.56 -23.09
N TYR A 10 -26.55 -0.01 -23.35
CA TYR A 10 -25.32 -0.48 -22.71
C TYR A 10 -25.47 -0.27 -21.19
N PRO A 11 -25.32 -1.32 -20.34
CA PRO A 11 -25.28 -1.13 -18.90
C PRO A 11 -23.97 -0.44 -18.51
N PRO A 12 -23.94 0.30 -17.40
CA PRO A 12 -22.68 0.79 -16.83
C PRO A 12 -21.83 -0.45 -16.50
N THR A 13 -20.61 -0.48 -17.03
CA THR A 13 -19.63 -1.51 -16.74
C THR A 13 -19.46 -1.63 -15.23
N SER A 14 -19.85 -2.79 -14.71
CA SER A 14 -19.54 -3.23 -13.36
C SER A 14 -18.03 -3.16 -13.16
N TYR A 15 -17.58 -2.26 -12.30
CA TYR A 15 -16.21 -2.21 -11.82
C TYR A 15 -15.93 -3.51 -11.07
N HIS A 16 -15.30 -4.47 -11.74
CA HIS A 16 -14.70 -5.61 -11.08
C HIS A 16 -13.46 -5.11 -10.33
N PHE A 17 -13.61 -4.97 -9.02
CA PHE A 17 -12.51 -4.83 -8.09
C PHE A 17 -11.70 -6.13 -8.15
N LYS A 18 -10.60 -6.15 -8.91
CA LYS A 18 -9.56 -7.17 -8.77
C LYS A 18 -8.61 -6.70 -7.65
N PRO A 19 -8.50 -7.40 -6.52
CA PRO A 19 -7.48 -7.08 -5.54
C PRO A 19 -6.13 -7.59 -6.06
N SER A 20 -5.17 -6.68 -6.27
CA SER A 20 -3.79 -7.03 -6.61
C SER A 20 -2.84 -6.30 -5.67
N PHE A 21 -2.55 -6.93 -4.54
CA PHE A 21 -1.45 -6.56 -3.65
C PHE A 21 -0.96 -7.83 -2.95
N PRO A 22 0.37 -7.96 -2.84
CA PRO A 22 1.00 -8.33 -1.61
C PRO A 22 1.85 -7.16 -1.12
N SER A 23 1.78 -7.01 0.19
CA SER A 23 2.66 -6.18 1.01
C SER A 23 4.05 -6.81 1.09
N ALA A 24 5.04 -6.17 0.51
CA ALA A 24 6.39 -6.12 1.06
C ALA A 24 7.03 -4.85 0.49
N LEU A 25 7.74 -4.10 1.34
CA LEU A 25 8.37 -2.80 1.05
C LEU A 25 7.47 -1.57 1.24
N SER A 26 6.73 -1.57 2.34
CA SER A 26 6.27 -0.35 3.01
C SER A 26 6.57 -0.50 4.49
N SER A 27 7.77 -0.09 4.90
CA SER A 27 8.03 0.14 6.33
C SER A 27 7.34 1.46 6.69
N SER A 28 6.08 1.34 7.09
CA SER A 28 5.28 2.41 7.67
C SER A 28 4.27 1.75 8.61
N ILE A 29 4.73 1.38 9.81
CA ILE A 29 3.85 0.92 10.89
C ILE A 29 3.80 2.04 11.92
N GLY A 30 2.67 2.76 11.92
CA GLY A 30 2.27 3.63 13.01
C GLY A 30 2.03 2.80 14.28
N LEU A 31 2.43 3.36 15.41
CA LEU A 31 2.29 2.77 16.73
C LEU A 31 0.85 2.33 17.03
N SER A 32 0.68 1.06 17.40
CA SER A 32 -0.36 0.65 18.34
C SER A 32 0.10 -0.60 19.10
N SER A 33 0.54 -0.38 20.33
CA SER A 33 0.78 -1.40 21.33
C SER A 33 -0.48 -2.24 21.57
N LYS A 34 -0.46 -3.53 21.22
CA LYS A 34 -1.19 -4.63 21.91
C LYS A 34 -0.83 -5.97 21.26
N ILE A 35 -0.12 -6.80 22.01
CA ILE A 35 0.13 -8.22 21.73
C ILE A 35 -1.07 -9.02 22.26
N PRO A 36 -1.74 -9.88 21.46
CA PRO A 36 -2.45 -11.01 22.01
C PRO A 36 -1.74 -12.32 21.66
N ILE A 37 -1.43 -13.06 22.72
CA ILE A 37 -0.95 -14.43 22.71
C ILE A 37 -2.14 -15.33 22.33
N TYR A 38 -2.02 -16.19 21.31
CA TYR A 38 -2.79 -17.44 21.26
C TYR A 38 -2.00 -18.57 20.62
N HIS A 39 -1.96 -19.68 21.36
CA HIS A 39 -1.38 -20.96 20.99
C HIS A 39 -2.09 -21.61 19.80
N SER A 40 -1.33 -22.23 18.90
CA SER A 40 -1.79 -23.41 18.17
C SER A 40 -0.64 -24.40 17.96
N LYS A 41 -0.85 -25.60 18.48
CA LYS A 41 0.02 -26.77 18.40
C LYS A 41 -0.05 -27.38 17.00
N LYS A 42 1.10 -27.62 16.36
CA LYS A 42 1.63 -28.97 16.03
C LYS A 42 2.69 -28.91 14.91
N GLN A 43 3.90 -29.36 15.29
CA GLN A 43 4.75 -30.36 14.61
C GLN A 43 5.18 -30.07 13.16
N LYS A 44 6.44 -30.21 12.74
CA LYS A 44 7.65 -30.81 13.31
C LYS A 44 8.82 -30.53 12.35
N LYS A 45 10.02 -30.35 12.92
CA LYS A 45 11.36 -30.72 12.42
C LYS A 45 11.99 -29.86 11.30
N LEU A 46 13.00 -29.06 11.66
CA LEU A 46 14.47 -29.32 11.51
C LEU A 46 14.95 -28.67 10.19
N PHE A 47 15.99 -27.83 10.09
CA PHE A 47 17.24 -27.67 10.82
C PHE A 47 17.74 -26.22 10.67
N THR A 48 18.43 -25.73 11.69
CA THR A 48 19.35 -24.58 11.68
C THR A 48 20.61 -24.88 10.87
N ALA A 49 21.13 -23.92 10.09
CA ALA A 49 22.58 -23.71 9.96
C ALA A 49 22.90 -22.32 9.38
N SER A 50 23.80 -21.65 10.07
CA SER A 50 24.45 -20.38 9.73
C SER A 50 25.79 -20.63 9.01
N LEU A 51 26.30 -19.58 8.35
CA LEU A 51 27.70 -19.30 7.95
C LEU A 51 28.25 -19.72 6.57
N ARG A 52 28.63 -18.67 5.81
CA ARG A 52 29.93 -18.38 5.15
C ARG A 52 30.67 -19.47 4.33
N THR A 53 30.77 -19.20 3.02
CA THR A 53 31.95 -19.09 2.13
C THR A 53 33.07 -20.19 2.09
N VAL A 54 33.38 -20.59 0.83
CA VAL A 54 34.67 -20.99 0.20
C VAL A 54 34.95 -22.49 -0.15
N CYS A 55 35.14 -22.71 -1.47
CA CYS A 55 35.98 -23.66 -2.24
C CYS A 55 35.69 -25.18 -2.44
N ILE A 56 35.55 -25.50 -3.75
CA ILE A 56 36.26 -26.50 -4.60
C ILE A 56 36.28 -27.97 -4.17
N GLY A 57 35.71 -28.85 -5.03
CA GLY A 57 35.95 -30.29 -5.02
C GLY A 57 35.21 -31.03 -6.15
N GLN A 58 35.95 -31.48 -7.15
CA GLN A 58 35.53 -32.19 -8.36
C GLN A 58 34.78 -33.52 -8.10
N PHE A 59 33.81 -33.86 -8.95
CA PHE A 59 33.59 -35.24 -9.42
C PHE A 59 32.88 -35.25 -10.80
N SER A 60 33.36 -36.13 -11.67
CA SER A 60 33.13 -36.18 -13.12
C SER A 60 32.15 -37.29 -13.57
N PHE A 61 31.25 -36.95 -14.53
CA PHE A 61 30.81 -37.63 -15.79
C PHE A 61 30.37 -39.13 -15.82
N PRO A 62 29.50 -39.60 -16.77
CA PRO A 62 29.48 -39.32 -18.24
C PRO A 62 28.12 -38.92 -18.85
N GLU A 63 28.06 -37.97 -19.79
CA GLU A 63 28.27 -38.07 -21.26
C GLU A 63 27.23 -38.93 -22.02
N LEU A 64 26.36 -38.24 -22.77
CA LEU A 64 25.83 -38.71 -24.05
C LEU A 64 25.89 -37.54 -25.06
N HIS A 65 26.72 -37.75 -26.09
CA HIS A 65 26.96 -36.86 -27.20
C HIS A 65 25.74 -36.67 -28.11
N SER A 66 25.50 -35.44 -28.56
CA SER A 66 25.42 -35.18 -30.01
C SER A 66 25.80 -33.71 -30.32
N SER A 67 26.38 -33.54 -31.51
CA SER A 67 27.27 -32.45 -31.91
C SER A 67 26.56 -31.45 -32.82
N CYS A 68 26.76 -30.14 -32.61
CA CYS A 68 27.27 -29.25 -33.66
C CYS A 68 27.56 -27.83 -33.16
N LYS A 69 28.76 -27.35 -33.49
CA LYS A 69 29.30 -26.00 -33.24
C LYS A 69 28.71 -24.97 -34.22
N LYS A 70 28.49 -23.74 -33.76
CA LYS A 70 28.99 -22.49 -34.42
C LYS A 70 28.85 -21.30 -33.45
N ARG A 71 29.91 -20.49 -33.40
CA ARG A 71 30.20 -19.39 -32.47
C ARG A 71 30.00 -18.06 -33.19
N TRP A 72 29.16 -17.16 -32.69
CA TRP A 72 28.90 -15.80 -33.22
C TRP A 72 29.08 -14.74 -32.08
N PRO A 73 29.40 -13.46 -32.40
CA PRO A 73 29.95 -12.44 -31.48
C PRO A 73 28.84 -11.64 -30.73
N PRO A 74 29.14 -10.62 -29.88
CA PRO A 74 28.19 -10.13 -28.88
C PRO A 74 27.07 -9.32 -29.54
N PHE A 75 25.83 -9.71 -29.25
CA PHE A 75 24.64 -9.03 -29.72
C PHE A 75 24.25 -7.91 -28.74
N VAL A 76 24.16 -6.70 -29.29
CA VAL A 76 23.38 -5.58 -28.77
C VAL A 76 21.93 -6.06 -28.63
N VAL A 77 21.34 -5.92 -27.44
CA VAL A 77 19.98 -6.35 -27.15
C VAL A 77 19.00 -5.40 -27.84
N SER A 78 18.56 -5.79 -29.04
CA SER A 78 17.35 -5.27 -29.66
C SER A 78 16.16 -5.85 -28.90
N ALA A 79 15.33 -4.98 -28.33
CA ALA A 79 14.04 -5.33 -27.77
C ALA A 79 13.16 -5.95 -28.88
N ALA A 80 12.86 -7.24 -28.75
CA ALA A 80 11.79 -7.87 -29.50
C ALA A 80 10.48 -7.51 -28.81
N ALA A 81 9.97 -6.32 -29.11
CA ALA A 81 8.56 -6.00 -28.90
C ALA A 81 7.74 -7.06 -29.63
N ALA A 82 6.71 -7.59 -28.97
CA ALA A 82 5.67 -8.34 -29.63
C ALA A 82 5.16 -7.50 -30.80
N ALA A 83 5.43 -7.97 -32.02
CA ALA A 83 5.00 -7.30 -33.24
C ALA A 83 3.47 -7.35 -33.30
N ILE A 84 2.83 -6.33 -32.75
CA ILE A 84 1.65 -5.76 -33.36
C ILE A 84 2.12 -5.40 -34.77
N ASP A 85 1.52 -6.01 -35.79
CA ASP A 85 1.67 -5.60 -37.19
C ASP A 85 1.28 -4.12 -37.33
N THR A 86 2.22 -3.24 -36.99
CA THR A 86 2.19 -1.81 -37.25
C THR A 86 2.86 -1.65 -38.60
N VAL A 87 2.08 -1.89 -39.65
CA VAL A 87 2.25 -1.07 -40.84
C VAL A 87 2.11 0.36 -40.32
N GLU A 88 3.20 1.14 -40.29
CA GLU A 88 3.14 2.57 -40.02
C GLU A 88 2.14 3.18 -41.00
N ASP A 89 0.89 3.35 -40.54
CA ASP A 89 -0.17 3.88 -41.36
C ASP A 89 0.08 5.38 -41.51
N LYS A 90 0.91 5.72 -42.50
CA LYS A 90 1.32 7.09 -42.79
C LYS A 90 0.08 7.92 -43.15
N LEU A 91 -0.14 8.99 -42.39
CA LEU A 91 -1.20 9.94 -42.70
C LEU A 91 -0.89 10.65 -44.02
N PRO A 92 -1.90 10.91 -44.86
CA PRO A 92 -1.71 11.57 -46.16
C PRO A 92 -1.29 13.05 -46.04
N ALA A 93 -1.44 13.65 -44.85
CA ALA A 93 -0.98 14.99 -44.52
C ALA A 93 -0.61 15.07 -43.04
N ALA A 94 0.25 16.02 -42.67
CA ALA A 94 0.62 16.28 -41.28
C ALA A 94 -0.56 16.90 -40.52
N LEU A 95 -0.75 16.48 -39.27
CA LEU A 95 -1.73 17.06 -38.36
C LEU A 95 -1.21 18.40 -37.83
N GLN A 96 -2.10 19.36 -37.62
CA GLN A 96 -1.76 20.57 -36.85
C GLN A 96 -2.12 20.31 -35.39
N VAL A 97 -1.10 20.20 -34.54
CA VAL A 97 -1.26 19.96 -33.10
C VAL A 97 -0.76 21.20 -32.36
N ILE A 98 -1.65 21.83 -31.60
CA ILE A 98 -1.31 22.96 -30.75
C ILE A 98 -1.30 22.47 -29.30
N GLU A 99 -0.13 22.51 -28.69
CA GLU A 99 0.06 22.19 -27.27
C GLU A 99 -0.20 23.44 -26.42
N THR A 100 -1.09 23.32 -25.43
CA THR A 100 -1.36 24.37 -24.43
C THR A 100 -1.18 23.79 -23.04
N LYS A 101 -0.29 24.40 -22.24
CA LYS A 101 -0.07 23.99 -20.85
C LYS A 101 -1.17 24.57 -19.94
N GLU A 102 -1.70 23.73 -19.07
CA GLU A 102 -2.72 24.04 -18.07
C GLU A 102 -2.12 23.86 -16.66
N PRO A 103 -2.75 24.43 -15.61
CA PRO A 103 -2.35 24.15 -14.22
C PRO A 103 -2.52 22.66 -13.87
N ASN A 104 -1.89 22.20 -12.80
CA ASN A 104 -1.83 20.81 -12.34
C ASN A 104 -1.08 19.88 -13.30
N SER A 105 0.03 20.36 -13.86
CA SER A 105 0.87 19.62 -14.83
C SER A 105 0.06 18.97 -15.97
N ARG A 106 -1.00 19.65 -16.41
CA ARG A 106 -1.90 19.18 -17.47
C ARG A 106 -1.55 19.81 -18.81
N VAL A 107 -1.71 19.05 -19.88
CA VAL A 107 -1.51 19.52 -21.25
C VAL A 107 -2.77 19.27 -22.07
N ARG A 108 -3.21 20.33 -22.76
CA ARG A 108 -4.25 20.27 -23.78
C ARG A 108 -3.62 20.24 -25.16
N LEU A 109 -3.91 19.20 -25.93
CA LEU A 109 -3.57 19.09 -27.34
C LEU A 109 -4.82 19.42 -28.17
N SER A 110 -4.83 20.59 -28.80
CA SER A 110 -5.82 20.90 -29.83
C SER A 110 -5.34 20.34 -31.17
N VAL A 111 -6.02 19.29 -31.64
CA VAL A 111 -5.71 18.61 -32.90
C VAL A 111 -6.65 19.09 -33.98
N ASP A 112 -6.10 19.73 -35.00
CA ASP A 112 -6.82 20.06 -36.23
C ASP A 112 -6.44 19.08 -37.35
N VAL A 113 -7.44 18.34 -37.83
CA VAL A 113 -7.29 17.28 -38.82
C VAL A 113 -7.59 17.86 -40.20
N PRO A 114 -6.60 17.85 -41.12
CA PRO A 114 -6.80 18.35 -42.48
C PRO A 114 -7.89 17.57 -43.23
N PRO A 115 -8.68 18.22 -44.10
CA PRO A 115 -9.72 17.56 -44.89
C PRO A 115 -9.22 16.36 -45.72
N VAL A 116 -7.96 16.39 -46.16
CA VAL A 116 -7.33 15.29 -46.91
C VAL A 116 -7.27 14.00 -46.08
N VAL A 117 -6.98 14.12 -44.78
CA VAL A 117 -6.96 12.97 -43.85
C VAL A 117 -8.39 12.50 -43.58
N CYS A 118 -9.34 13.42 -43.42
CA CYS A 118 -10.74 13.09 -43.23
C CYS A 118 -11.32 12.32 -44.42
N GLU A 119 -11.05 12.76 -45.64
CA GLU A 119 -11.48 12.10 -46.89
C GLU A 119 -10.86 10.69 -47.04
N ASP A 120 -9.60 10.54 -46.70
CA ASP A 120 -8.90 9.25 -46.71
C ASP A 120 -9.52 8.26 -45.70
N CYS A 121 -9.87 8.73 -44.49
CA CYS A 121 -10.63 7.96 -43.50
C CYS A 121 -12.04 7.61 -44.00
N TYR A 122 -12.76 8.57 -44.58
CA TYR A 122 -14.08 8.37 -45.16
C TYR A 122 -14.08 7.24 -46.22
N ARG A 123 -13.13 7.27 -47.16
CA ARG A 123 -12.98 6.22 -48.18
C ARG A 123 -12.72 4.85 -47.59
N ARG A 124 -11.95 4.75 -46.50
CA ARG A 124 -11.74 3.47 -45.80
C ARG A 124 -13.04 2.98 -45.18
N VAL A 125 -13.78 3.85 -44.50
CA VAL A 125 -15.07 3.50 -43.88
C VAL A 125 -16.06 3.02 -44.93
N ILE A 126 -16.15 3.69 -46.09
CA ILE A 126 -17.00 3.24 -47.22
C ILE A 126 -16.57 1.87 -47.75
N LYS A 127 -15.26 1.61 -47.88
CA LYS A 127 -14.75 0.28 -48.27
C LYS A 127 -15.11 -0.80 -47.24
N GLU A 128 -14.99 -0.50 -45.95
CA GLU A 128 -15.36 -1.42 -44.88
C GLU A 128 -16.87 -1.71 -44.87
N PHE A 129 -17.72 -0.70 -45.01
CA PHE A 129 -19.16 -0.91 -45.16
C PHE A 129 -19.52 -1.70 -46.42
N THR A 130 -18.81 -1.50 -47.54
CA THR A 130 -19.03 -2.25 -48.78
C THR A 130 -18.74 -3.75 -48.60
N LYS A 131 -17.71 -4.09 -47.80
CA LYS A 131 -17.37 -5.49 -47.50
C LYS A 131 -18.40 -6.15 -46.58
N HIS A 132 -18.88 -5.42 -45.58
CA HIS A 132 -19.70 -5.98 -44.50
C HIS A 132 -21.23 -5.89 -44.74
N SER A 133 -21.69 -4.93 -45.55
CA SER A 133 -23.12 -4.69 -45.77
C SER A 133 -23.70 -5.61 -46.85
N LYS A 134 -24.80 -6.30 -46.53
CA LYS A 134 -25.58 -7.11 -47.48
C LYS A 134 -26.68 -6.27 -48.12
N VAL A 135 -26.30 -5.36 -49.02
CA VAL A 135 -27.25 -4.48 -49.71
C VAL A 135 -28.11 -5.31 -50.69
N PRO A 136 -29.45 -5.29 -50.59
CA PRO A 136 -30.33 -6.01 -51.51
C PRO A 136 -30.05 -5.63 -52.98
N GLY A 137 -29.98 -6.62 -53.86
CA GLY A 137 -29.69 -6.42 -55.29
C GLY A 137 -28.20 -6.33 -55.65
N PHE A 138 -27.29 -6.31 -54.66
CA PHE A 138 -25.86 -6.29 -54.87
C PHE A 138 -25.18 -7.54 -54.30
N ARG A 139 -24.17 -8.06 -55.02
CA ARG A 139 -23.37 -9.20 -54.54
C ARG A 139 -22.44 -8.74 -53.41
N PRO A 140 -22.42 -9.41 -52.25
CA PRO A 140 -21.52 -9.07 -51.15
C PRO A 140 -20.05 -8.98 -51.60
N GLY A 141 -19.34 -7.94 -51.15
CA GLY A 141 -17.93 -7.70 -51.46
C GLY A 141 -17.64 -7.14 -52.87
N LYS A 142 -18.65 -6.93 -53.71
CA LYS A 142 -18.52 -6.19 -54.98
C LYS A 142 -18.89 -4.72 -54.78
N SER A 143 -18.35 -3.85 -55.64
CA SER A 143 -18.56 -2.40 -55.59
C SER A 143 -20.04 -2.04 -55.66
N VAL A 144 -20.57 -1.47 -54.57
CA VAL A 144 -21.88 -0.82 -54.53
C VAL A 144 -21.67 0.68 -54.76
N PRO A 145 -22.50 1.36 -55.57
CA PRO A 145 -22.44 2.82 -55.68
C PRO A 145 -22.59 3.47 -54.30
N GLU A 146 -21.72 4.44 -54.01
CA GLU A 146 -21.63 5.09 -52.69
C GLU A 146 -22.96 5.69 -52.23
N SER A 147 -23.71 6.33 -53.13
CA SER A 147 -25.02 6.92 -52.83
C SER A 147 -26.02 5.89 -52.30
N ILE A 148 -26.05 4.70 -52.90
CA ILE A 148 -26.92 3.60 -52.49
C ILE A 148 -26.46 3.05 -51.15
N LEU A 149 -25.15 2.85 -50.96
CA LEU A 149 -24.60 2.34 -49.71
C LEU A 149 -24.88 3.29 -48.53
N VAL A 150 -24.63 4.59 -48.71
CA VAL A 150 -24.87 5.63 -47.69
C VAL A 150 -26.37 5.72 -47.36
N SER A 151 -27.25 5.60 -48.36
CA SER A 151 -28.70 5.58 -48.12
C SER A 151 -29.15 4.36 -47.32
N TYR A 152 -28.52 3.20 -47.54
CA TYR A 152 -28.85 1.94 -46.87
C TYR A 152 -28.30 1.86 -45.44
N VAL A 153 -27.02 2.21 -45.25
CA VAL A 153 -26.35 2.21 -43.93
C VAL A 153 -26.84 3.39 -43.07
N GLY A 154 -27.26 4.48 -43.71
CA GLY A 154 -27.67 5.72 -43.08
C GLY A 154 -26.51 6.71 -42.96
N LYS A 155 -26.74 7.95 -43.40
CA LYS A 155 -25.74 9.03 -43.41
C LYS A 155 -25.09 9.26 -42.04
N GLN A 156 -25.89 9.23 -40.97
CA GLN A 156 -25.40 9.42 -39.61
C GLN A 156 -24.42 8.31 -39.18
N ASN A 157 -24.73 7.05 -39.47
CA ASN A 157 -23.87 5.92 -39.12
C ASN A 157 -22.53 5.99 -39.84
N VAL A 158 -22.53 6.38 -41.11
CA VAL A 158 -21.30 6.60 -41.89
C VAL A 158 -20.48 7.75 -41.29
N GLN A 159 -21.13 8.85 -40.90
CA GLN A 159 -20.44 9.98 -40.25
C GLN A 159 -19.80 9.57 -38.92
N LYS A 160 -20.52 8.84 -38.05
CA LYS A 160 -19.99 8.32 -36.78
C LYS A 160 -18.76 7.43 -36.98
N ALA A 161 -18.89 6.43 -37.85
CA ALA A 161 -17.78 5.54 -38.18
C ALA A 161 -16.58 6.29 -38.78
N THR A 162 -16.83 7.37 -39.54
CA THR A 162 -15.77 8.22 -40.09
C THR A 162 -15.05 8.99 -38.98
N VAL A 163 -15.79 9.60 -38.04
CA VAL A 163 -15.19 10.30 -36.89
C VAL A 163 -14.39 9.33 -36.01
N GLU A 164 -14.92 8.12 -35.73
CA GLU A 164 -14.20 7.06 -35.02
C GLU A 164 -12.92 6.64 -35.75
N SER A 165 -13.00 6.46 -37.07
CA SER A 165 -11.83 6.12 -37.89
C SER A 165 -10.79 7.23 -37.92
N ILE A 166 -11.21 8.50 -37.92
CA ILE A 166 -10.30 9.65 -37.83
C ILE A 166 -9.60 9.59 -36.47
N LEU A 167 -10.35 9.57 -35.37
CA LEU A 167 -9.80 9.51 -34.00
C LEU A 167 -8.79 8.39 -33.82
N LYS A 168 -9.14 7.17 -34.24
CA LYS A 168 -8.28 5.99 -34.11
C LYS A 168 -6.94 6.16 -34.84
N ARG A 169 -6.93 6.83 -36.00
CA ARG A 169 -5.70 7.08 -36.77
C ARG A 169 -4.95 8.32 -36.28
N THR A 170 -5.63 9.40 -35.93
CA THR A 170 -4.98 10.68 -35.64
C THR A 170 -4.53 10.81 -34.20
N LEU A 171 -5.16 10.11 -33.24
CA LEU A 171 -4.81 10.19 -31.82
C LEU A 171 -3.36 9.75 -31.52
N PRO A 172 -2.86 8.59 -32.00
CA PRO A 172 -1.47 8.20 -31.76
C PRO A 172 -0.46 9.19 -32.35
N HIS A 173 -0.76 9.74 -33.55
CA HIS A 173 0.07 10.75 -34.19
C HIS A 173 0.06 12.07 -33.42
N ALA A 174 -1.08 12.48 -32.87
CA ALA A 174 -1.17 13.68 -32.03
C ALA A 174 -0.38 13.52 -30.72
N LEU A 175 -0.45 12.35 -30.10
CA LEU A 175 0.24 12.04 -28.85
C LEU A 175 1.76 11.89 -29.01
N SER A 176 2.27 11.63 -30.22
CA SER A 176 3.71 11.46 -30.48
C SER A 176 4.58 12.63 -30.01
N SER A 177 4.00 13.83 -29.89
CA SER A 177 4.68 15.02 -29.35
C SER A 177 4.91 14.96 -27.83
N VAL A 178 4.14 14.18 -27.08
CA VAL A 178 4.13 14.15 -25.60
C VAL A 178 4.40 12.75 -25.02
N THR A 179 4.53 11.70 -25.85
CA THR A 179 4.66 10.29 -25.42
C THR A 179 5.75 10.04 -24.38
N GLY A 180 6.85 10.81 -24.36
CA GLY A 180 7.94 10.63 -23.39
C GLY A 180 7.62 11.08 -21.96
N ASN A 181 6.65 11.97 -21.77
CA ASN A 181 6.35 12.57 -20.46
C ASN A 181 4.88 12.40 -20.04
N ALA A 182 4.03 11.84 -20.90
CA ALA A 182 2.60 11.66 -20.63
C ALA A 182 2.35 10.52 -19.63
N LEU A 183 1.43 10.72 -18.69
CA LEU A 183 0.89 9.63 -17.89
C LEU A 183 -0.15 8.87 -18.72
N GLU A 184 0.12 7.61 -19.07
CA GLU A 184 -0.68 6.85 -20.05
C GLU A 184 -2.17 6.77 -19.68
N ASP A 185 -2.46 6.52 -18.40
CA ASP A 185 -3.83 6.38 -17.88
C ASP A 185 -4.62 7.70 -17.79
N SER A 186 -3.98 8.84 -18.06
CA SER A 186 -4.60 10.18 -17.97
C SER A 186 -5.21 10.69 -19.28
N ILE A 187 -4.96 9.99 -20.40
CA ILE A 187 -5.32 10.46 -21.73
C ILE A 187 -6.83 10.40 -21.94
N HIS A 188 -7.46 11.56 -22.15
CA HIS A 188 -8.90 11.65 -22.41
C HIS A 188 -9.24 12.69 -23.49
N ILE A 189 -10.19 12.34 -24.36
CA ILE A 189 -10.70 13.28 -25.37
C ILE A 189 -11.72 14.19 -24.68
N ALA A 190 -11.41 15.48 -24.59
CA ALA A 190 -12.26 16.47 -23.93
C ALA A 190 -13.47 16.86 -24.79
N THR A 191 -13.31 16.84 -26.11
CA THR A 191 -14.41 17.15 -27.04
C THR A 191 -15.43 16.02 -27.06
N LYS A 192 -16.71 16.36 -26.83
CA LYS A 192 -17.79 15.39 -26.92
C LYS A 192 -17.93 14.87 -28.35
N PHE A 193 -18.14 13.56 -28.48
CA PHE A 193 -18.29 12.92 -29.78
C PHE A 193 -19.43 13.55 -30.63
N SER A 194 -20.53 13.96 -30.01
CA SER A 194 -21.64 14.64 -30.70
C SER A 194 -21.25 15.96 -31.36
N ASP A 195 -20.29 16.69 -30.78
CA ASP A 195 -19.84 17.98 -31.32
C ASP A 195 -18.81 17.78 -32.44
N MET A 196 -18.04 16.69 -32.36
CA MET A 196 -17.17 16.21 -33.44
C MET A 196 -18.00 15.83 -34.68
N GLU A 197 -19.11 15.10 -34.50
CA GLU A 197 -20.04 14.73 -35.59
C GLU A 197 -20.60 15.97 -36.32
N LYS A 198 -21.03 17.00 -35.55
CA LYS A 198 -21.59 18.23 -36.11
C LYS A 198 -20.55 19.03 -36.89
N THR A 199 -19.33 19.13 -36.35
CA THR A 199 -18.21 19.86 -36.97
C THR A 199 -17.82 19.21 -38.29
N TYR A 200 -17.63 17.88 -38.27
CA TYR A 200 -17.30 17.11 -39.46
C TYR A 200 -18.38 17.25 -40.55
N SER A 201 -19.66 17.18 -40.16
CA SER A 201 -20.79 17.31 -41.10
C SER A 201 -20.88 18.67 -41.80
N SER A 202 -20.32 19.71 -41.20
CA SER A 202 -20.44 21.10 -41.68
C SER A 202 -19.24 21.55 -42.51
N LEU A 203 -18.03 21.12 -42.12
CA LEU A 203 -16.78 21.64 -42.67
C LEU A 203 -15.92 20.59 -43.39
N ASN A 204 -16.29 19.30 -43.34
CA ASN A 204 -15.46 18.18 -43.79
C ASN A 204 -14.04 18.18 -43.19
N SER A 205 -13.83 18.91 -42.10
CA SER A 205 -12.64 18.92 -41.25
C SER A 205 -13.05 18.53 -39.83
N LEU A 206 -12.09 18.10 -39.04
CA LEU A 206 -12.33 17.70 -37.66
C LEU A 206 -11.32 18.36 -36.74
N ARG A 207 -11.82 19.04 -35.71
CA ARG A 207 -11.01 19.52 -34.60
C ARG A 207 -11.45 18.84 -33.32
N TYR A 208 -10.49 18.39 -32.53
CA TYR A 208 -10.75 17.85 -31.20
C TYR A 208 -9.63 18.16 -30.23
N ASP A 209 -9.99 18.26 -28.97
CA ASP A 209 -9.06 18.51 -27.88
C ASP A 209 -8.84 17.22 -27.09
N VAL A 210 -7.58 16.90 -26.86
CA VAL A 210 -7.14 15.82 -25.97
C VAL A 210 -6.53 16.46 -24.74
N LEU A 211 -6.95 16.00 -23.57
CA LEU A 211 -6.36 16.37 -22.30
C LEU A 211 -5.56 15.17 -21.78
N LEU A 212 -4.37 15.44 -21.29
CA LEU A 212 -3.52 14.47 -20.63
C LEU A 212 -2.75 15.14 -19.51
N ASP A 213 -2.42 14.37 -18.50
CA ASP A 213 -1.55 14.78 -17.42
C ASP A 213 -0.11 14.36 -17.75
N VAL A 214 0.85 15.22 -17.42
CA VAL A 214 2.27 15.04 -17.71
C VAL A 214 3.02 14.85 -16.40
N ALA A 215 4.10 14.07 -16.43
CA ALA A 215 4.99 13.88 -15.29
C ALA A 215 5.43 15.26 -14.74
N PRO A 216 5.12 15.56 -13.45
CA PRO A 216 5.29 16.89 -12.91
C PRO A 216 6.77 17.23 -12.72
N GLN A 217 7.13 18.48 -12.96
CA GLN A 217 8.50 18.96 -12.75
C GLN A 217 8.69 19.45 -11.32
N ILE A 218 9.72 18.92 -10.66
CA ILE A 218 10.05 19.25 -9.27
C ILE A 218 10.85 20.54 -9.21
N LYS A 219 10.42 21.47 -8.36
CA LYS A 219 11.16 22.69 -8.03
C LYS A 219 11.61 22.62 -6.58
N TRP A 220 12.93 22.71 -6.37
CA TRP A 220 13.52 22.70 -5.04
C TRP A 220 13.65 24.13 -4.49
N VAL A 221 13.22 24.32 -3.26
CA VAL A 221 13.32 25.59 -2.53
C VAL A 221 13.96 25.30 -1.18
N PRO A 222 15.28 25.54 -1.02
CA PRO A 222 16.26 26.06 -2.00
C PRO A 222 16.72 24.97 -3.01
N GLU A 223 17.34 25.39 -4.13
CA GLU A 223 17.66 24.55 -5.31
C GLU A 223 18.43 23.25 -5.04
N ASN A 224 19.22 23.21 -3.95
CA ASN A 224 19.93 22.02 -3.46
C ASN A 224 19.71 21.83 -1.95
N GLY A 225 18.52 22.16 -1.44
CA GLY A 225 18.20 22.10 -0.01
C GLY A 225 18.35 20.70 0.59
N TYR A 226 18.22 19.66 -0.23
CA TYR A 226 18.42 18.27 0.20
C TYR A 226 19.87 17.94 0.55
N LYS A 227 20.85 18.76 0.13
CA LYS A 227 22.26 18.58 0.50
C LYS A 227 22.52 19.24 1.86
N ASN A 228 22.78 18.43 2.89
CA ASN A 228 22.98 18.83 4.30
C ASN A 228 21.70 19.20 5.07
N ILE A 229 20.61 18.45 4.87
CA ILE A 229 19.40 18.59 5.69
C ILE A 229 19.77 18.42 7.16
N LYS A 230 19.23 19.29 8.02
CA LYS A 230 19.29 19.12 9.48
C LYS A 230 18.01 18.47 9.93
N VAL A 231 18.10 17.28 10.50
CA VAL A 231 16.95 16.49 10.93
C VAL A 231 17.04 16.27 12.43
N VAL A 232 15.96 16.56 13.14
CA VAL A 232 15.81 16.23 14.55
C VAL A 232 14.89 15.02 14.63
N VAL A 233 15.39 13.95 15.23
CA VAL A 233 14.65 12.70 15.40
C VAL A 233 14.33 12.55 16.89
N GLU A 234 13.05 12.55 17.21
CA GLU A 234 12.56 12.23 18.55
C GLU A 234 12.47 10.71 18.71
N LEU A 235 13.17 10.17 19.70
CA LEU A 235 13.10 8.76 20.08
C LEU A 235 12.39 8.65 21.42
N ASP A 236 11.43 7.73 21.51
CA ASP A 236 10.78 7.42 22.77
C ASP A 236 11.81 6.83 23.76
N SER A 237 11.84 7.33 25.01
CA SER A 237 12.71 6.78 26.07
C SER A 237 12.43 5.30 26.38
N ASP A 238 11.26 4.81 25.96
CA ASP A 238 10.81 3.45 26.22
C ASP A 238 11.46 2.38 25.34
N VAL A 239 12.24 2.75 24.31
CA VAL A 239 12.83 1.79 23.36
C VAL A 239 14.18 1.24 23.81
N ASP A 240 14.50 1.23 25.11
CA ASP A 240 15.71 0.58 25.61
C ASP A 240 15.64 -0.95 25.40
N ALA A 241 16.39 -1.46 24.42
CA ALA A 241 16.43 -2.88 24.09
C ALA A 241 16.78 -3.77 25.28
N GLN A 242 17.63 -3.30 26.20
CA GLN A 242 18.01 -4.09 27.36
C GLN A 242 16.83 -4.25 28.32
N ARG A 243 16.15 -3.14 28.63
CA ARG A 243 14.96 -3.15 29.48
C ARG A 243 13.84 -4.02 28.89
N ILE A 244 13.61 -3.93 27.58
CA ILE A 244 12.60 -4.73 26.88
C ILE A 244 12.98 -6.22 26.89
N ALA A 245 14.25 -6.56 26.66
CA ALA A 245 14.74 -7.94 26.70
C ALA A 245 14.56 -8.56 28.09
N GLU A 246 14.85 -7.81 29.16
CA GLU A 246 14.62 -8.25 30.54
C GLU A 246 13.14 -8.46 30.84
N GLN A 247 12.26 -7.55 30.38
CA GLN A 247 10.80 -7.70 30.53
C GLN A 247 10.27 -8.92 29.77
N GLU A 248 10.72 -9.15 28.55
CA GLU A 248 10.32 -10.32 27.75
C GLU A 248 10.83 -11.62 28.38
N LEU A 249 12.05 -11.63 28.94
CA LEU A 249 12.57 -12.77 29.70
C LEU A 249 11.68 -13.07 30.91
N LYS A 250 11.35 -12.05 31.71
CA LYS A 250 10.45 -12.19 32.87
C LYS A 250 9.10 -12.73 32.44
N ARG A 251 8.49 -12.19 31.37
CA ARG A 251 7.20 -12.65 30.84
C ARG A 251 7.23 -14.12 30.43
N ARG A 252 8.29 -14.55 29.72
CA ARG A 252 8.46 -15.94 29.30
C ARG A 252 8.71 -16.87 30.46
N HIS A 253 9.51 -16.44 31.43
CA HIS A 253 9.75 -17.20 32.64
C HIS A 253 8.47 -17.40 33.45
N LYS A 254 7.68 -16.34 33.61
CA LYS A 254 6.38 -16.38 34.28
C LYS A 254 5.38 -17.31 33.61
N ALA A 255 5.37 -17.37 32.28
CA ALA A 255 4.53 -18.28 31.53
C ALA A 255 4.86 -19.78 31.75
N LEU A 256 6.03 -20.10 32.32
CA LEU A 256 6.39 -21.47 32.72
C LEU A 256 5.95 -21.81 34.15
N GLY A 257 5.54 -20.81 34.94
CA GLY A 257 5.13 -21.00 36.32
C GLY A 257 3.76 -21.69 36.44
N ALA A 258 3.60 -22.48 37.51
CA ALA A 258 2.33 -23.13 37.81
C ALA A 258 1.46 -22.22 38.69
N LEU A 259 0.19 -22.03 38.31
CA LEU A 259 -0.77 -21.29 39.13
C LEU A 259 -1.21 -22.16 40.31
N GLN A 260 -1.06 -21.62 41.52
CA GLN A 260 -1.47 -22.25 42.76
C GLN A 260 -2.49 -21.37 43.48
N ILE A 261 -3.56 -21.97 43.98
CA ILE A 261 -4.66 -21.23 44.62
C ILE A 261 -4.22 -20.72 45.99
N VAL A 262 -4.47 -19.44 46.26
CA VAL A 262 -4.24 -18.80 47.56
C VAL A 262 -5.58 -18.56 48.25
N SER A 263 -5.71 -19.02 49.49
CA SER A 263 -6.93 -18.84 50.29
C SER A 263 -6.69 -18.29 51.70
N ASP A 264 -5.43 -18.24 52.14
CA ASP A 264 -4.99 -17.96 53.50
C ASP A 264 -4.44 -16.53 53.69
N ARG A 265 -4.09 -15.83 52.60
CA ARG A 265 -3.60 -14.44 52.61
C ARG A 265 -4.31 -13.57 51.57
N GLY A 266 -4.15 -12.25 51.71
CA GLY A 266 -4.62 -11.28 50.71
C GLY A 266 -3.69 -11.18 49.50
N LEU A 267 -4.15 -10.51 48.46
CA LEU A 267 -3.42 -10.20 47.24
C LEU A 267 -2.10 -9.49 47.53
N GLN A 268 -0.98 -10.02 47.02
CA GLN A 268 0.35 -9.43 47.08
C GLN A 268 0.91 -9.16 45.68
N ASP A 269 1.97 -8.37 45.60
CA ASP A 269 2.66 -8.12 44.35
C ASP A 269 3.28 -9.42 43.80
N GLY A 270 3.12 -9.67 42.50
CA GLY A 270 3.47 -10.93 41.82
C GLY A 270 2.34 -11.96 41.69
N ASP A 271 1.21 -11.77 42.38
CA ASP A 271 0.04 -12.66 42.28
C ASP A 271 -0.83 -12.36 41.06
N VAL A 272 -1.71 -13.31 40.73
CA VAL A 272 -2.74 -13.19 39.70
C VAL A 272 -4.11 -13.39 40.35
N ALA A 273 -5.05 -12.47 40.10
CA ALA A 273 -6.40 -12.54 40.63
C ALA A 273 -7.44 -12.51 39.51
N ILE A 274 -8.50 -13.29 39.67
CA ILE A 274 -9.70 -13.17 38.84
C ILE A 274 -10.65 -12.23 39.57
N ILE A 275 -10.89 -11.05 38.99
CA ILE A 275 -11.68 -9.99 39.62
C ILE A 275 -12.84 -9.55 38.73
N ASP A 276 -13.95 -9.16 39.36
CA ASP A 276 -15.01 -8.42 38.70
C ASP A 276 -14.85 -6.94 39.05
N ILE A 277 -14.75 -6.09 38.04
CA ILE A 277 -14.57 -4.64 38.17
C ILE A 277 -15.85 -3.96 37.73
N SER A 278 -16.34 -3.04 38.55
CA SER A 278 -17.42 -2.13 38.20
C SER A 278 -17.05 -0.70 38.56
N ALA A 279 -17.48 0.27 37.76
CA ALA A 279 -17.15 1.67 37.94
C ALA A 279 -18.38 2.57 37.78
N THR A 280 -18.53 3.53 38.69
CA THR A 280 -19.60 4.53 38.69
C THR A 280 -19.03 5.92 38.88
N THR A 281 -19.58 6.94 38.22
CA THR A 281 -19.15 8.34 38.41
C THR A 281 -19.41 8.81 39.85
N VAL A 282 -18.47 9.56 40.43
CA VAL A 282 -18.63 10.15 41.77
C VAL A 282 -19.49 11.41 41.67
N GLY A 283 -20.65 11.42 42.35
CA GLY A 283 -21.59 12.56 42.46
C GLY A 283 -22.64 12.29 43.55
N ASP A 284 -23.50 13.28 43.87
CA ASP A 284 -24.63 13.08 44.80
C ASP A 284 -25.47 11.88 44.34
N GLU A 285 -25.93 11.03 45.27
CA GLU A 285 -26.48 9.68 45.05
C GLU A 285 -27.57 9.53 43.95
N GLN A 286 -28.14 10.64 43.48
CA GLN A 286 -29.11 10.68 42.38
C GLN A 286 -28.50 10.80 40.96
N ASN A 287 -27.20 11.08 40.82
CA ASN A 287 -26.51 11.30 39.54
C ASN A 287 -25.40 10.27 39.21
N SER A 288 -25.25 9.21 40.01
CA SER A 288 -24.26 8.16 39.78
C SER A 288 -24.59 7.36 38.50
N LYS A 289 -23.86 7.62 37.41
CA LYS A 289 -23.96 6.85 36.17
C LYS A 289 -22.91 5.75 36.14
N ARG A 290 -23.29 4.57 35.66
CA ARG A 290 -22.34 3.49 35.37
C ARG A 290 -21.42 3.88 34.22
N ILE A 291 -20.20 3.38 34.25
CA ILE A 291 -19.20 3.58 33.19
C ILE A 291 -18.95 2.21 32.53
N PRO A 292 -19.74 1.81 31.50
CA PRO A 292 -19.63 0.48 30.89
C PRO A 292 -18.23 0.19 30.34
N ALA A 293 -17.52 1.23 29.89
CA ALA A 293 -16.15 1.11 29.37
C ALA A 293 -15.12 0.65 30.43
N ALA A 294 -15.43 0.81 31.72
CA ALA A 294 -14.59 0.43 32.84
C ALA A 294 -15.16 -0.74 33.65
N GLU A 295 -16.19 -1.44 33.12
CA GLU A 295 -16.73 -2.66 33.71
C GLU A 295 -16.10 -3.90 33.04
N SER A 296 -15.69 -4.87 33.85
CA SER A 296 -15.17 -6.15 33.35
C SER A 296 -15.54 -7.28 34.30
N LYS A 297 -16.00 -8.41 33.76
CA LYS A 297 -16.35 -9.60 34.54
C LYS A 297 -15.36 -10.71 34.26
N GLY A 298 -14.84 -11.32 35.32
CA GLY A 298 -13.82 -12.37 35.24
C GLY A 298 -12.51 -11.86 34.65
N PHE A 299 -12.16 -10.61 34.95
CA PHE A 299 -10.92 -10.02 34.47
C PHE A 299 -9.73 -10.72 35.13
N ASN A 300 -8.81 -11.21 34.30
CA ASN A 300 -7.56 -11.78 34.77
C ASN A 300 -6.57 -10.65 35.08
N PHE A 301 -6.44 -10.31 36.35
CA PHE A 301 -5.60 -9.23 36.84
C PHE A 301 -4.26 -9.78 37.30
N ASP A 302 -3.21 -9.46 36.54
CA ASP A 302 -1.83 -9.70 36.93
C ASP A 302 -1.29 -8.44 37.63
N THR A 303 -0.85 -8.60 38.88
CA THR A 303 -0.36 -7.48 39.69
C THR A 303 0.87 -6.80 39.09
N GLU A 304 1.75 -7.56 38.41
CA GLU A 304 2.92 -6.99 37.72
C GLU A 304 2.52 -6.12 36.51
N GLU A 305 1.31 -6.27 36.01
CA GLU A 305 0.72 -5.42 34.96
C GLU A 305 -0.28 -4.41 35.52
N GLY A 306 -0.37 -4.28 36.85
CA GLY A 306 -1.38 -3.47 37.53
C GLY A 306 -1.39 -2.00 37.12
N ASP A 307 -0.20 -1.43 36.89
CA ASP A 307 -0.04 -0.04 36.44
C ASP A 307 -0.58 0.21 35.02
N LYS A 308 -0.74 -0.83 34.20
CA LYS A 308 -1.34 -0.72 32.86
C LYS A 308 -2.87 -0.61 32.92
N VAL A 309 -3.50 -0.98 34.05
CA VAL A 309 -4.96 -0.98 34.20
C VAL A 309 -5.48 0.42 34.50
N LEU A 310 -4.96 1.05 35.55
CA LEU A 310 -5.19 2.46 35.90
C LEU A 310 -4.19 2.83 37.01
N PRO A 311 -3.48 3.96 36.92
CA PRO A 311 -2.55 4.37 37.99
C PRO A 311 -3.26 4.44 39.35
N GLY A 312 -2.68 3.81 40.38
CA GLY A 312 -3.25 3.72 41.73
C GLY A 312 -4.30 2.62 41.94
N PHE A 313 -4.66 1.87 40.89
CA PHE A 313 -5.58 0.73 41.01
C PHE A 313 -4.95 -0.43 41.79
N LEU A 314 -3.71 -0.79 41.48
CA LEU A 314 -3.00 -1.86 42.17
C LEU A 314 -2.92 -1.60 43.69
N ASP A 315 -2.45 -0.43 44.09
CA ASP A 315 -2.37 0.01 45.50
C ASP A 315 -3.71 -0.10 46.23
N SER A 316 -4.79 0.21 45.52
CA SER A 316 -6.14 0.17 46.08
C SER A 316 -6.68 -1.25 46.23
N VAL A 317 -6.23 -2.21 45.42
CA VAL A 317 -6.69 -3.62 45.47
C VAL A 317 -5.77 -4.52 46.29
N ILE A 318 -4.50 -4.13 46.49
CA ILE A 318 -3.56 -4.88 47.33
C ILE A 318 -4.18 -5.21 48.70
N GLY A 319 -3.95 -6.45 49.15
CA GLY A 319 -4.46 -6.99 50.40
C GLY A 319 -5.89 -7.55 50.35
N ILE A 320 -6.64 -7.40 49.25
CA ILE A 320 -7.98 -7.99 49.12
C ILE A 320 -7.90 -9.52 49.22
N LYS A 321 -8.84 -10.14 49.93
CA LYS A 321 -8.93 -11.59 50.05
C LYS A 321 -9.86 -12.20 49.00
N CYS A 322 -9.70 -13.49 48.76
CA CYS A 322 -10.62 -14.26 47.93
C CYS A 322 -12.06 -14.17 48.48
N GLY A 323 -13.03 -13.81 47.63
CA GLY A 323 -14.43 -13.58 47.99
C GLY A 323 -14.74 -12.20 48.58
N GLU A 324 -13.74 -11.33 48.76
CA GLU A 324 -13.94 -9.99 49.32
C GLU A 324 -14.29 -8.98 48.23
N THR A 325 -15.09 -7.97 48.60
CA THR A 325 -15.41 -6.82 47.75
C THR A 325 -14.84 -5.56 48.37
N LYS A 326 -14.11 -4.79 47.59
CA LYS A 326 -13.50 -3.53 48.02
C LYS A 326 -13.93 -2.42 47.07
N SER A 327 -14.29 -1.27 47.64
CA SER A 327 -14.68 -0.09 46.88
C SER A 327 -13.75 1.08 47.21
N PHE A 328 -13.27 1.79 46.20
CA PHE A 328 -12.35 2.92 46.35
C PHE A 328 -12.53 3.94 45.22
N PRO A 329 -12.32 5.24 45.49
CA PRO A 329 -12.37 6.28 44.46
C PRO A 329 -11.02 6.35 43.71
N LEU A 330 -11.07 6.43 42.39
CA LEU A 330 -9.92 6.77 41.54
C LEU A 330 -10.32 7.78 40.48
N VAL A 331 -9.32 8.48 39.95
CA VAL A 331 -9.49 9.47 38.90
C VAL A 331 -8.81 8.97 37.64
N PHE A 332 -9.50 9.07 36.52
CA PHE A 332 -8.89 8.79 35.23
C PHE A 332 -7.87 9.89 34.87
N PRO A 333 -6.63 9.53 34.49
CA PRO A 333 -5.64 10.50 34.06
C PRO A 333 -6.10 11.34 32.87
N GLU A 334 -5.61 12.57 32.76
CA GLU A 334 -5.84 13.43 31.57
C GLU A 334 -5.29 12.81 30.28
N SER A 335 -4.30 11.93 30.38
CA SER A 335 -3.70 11.19 29.25
C SER A 335 -4.48 9.93 28.83
N TRP A 336 -5.70 9.72 29.33
CA TRP A 336 -6.47 8.51 29.02
C TRP A 336 -6.86 8.41 27.54
N LYS A 337 -6.97 7.18 27.03
CA LYS A 337 -7.23 6.91 25.60
C LYS A 337 -8.60 7.39 25.13
N GLN A 338 -9.62 7.27 25.99
CA GLN A 338 -10.97 7.75 25.70
C GLN A 338 -11.15 9.16 26.24
N GLU A 339 -11.48 10.10 25.36
CA GLU A 339 -11.62 11.51 25.71
C GLU A 339 -12.72 11.73 26.77
N ASP A 340 -13.83 10.99 26.64
CA ASP A 340 -14.99 11.06 27.54
C ASP A 340 -14.68 10.65 29.00
N LEU A 341 -13.55 9.97 29.24
CA LEU A 341 -13.16 9.49 30.56
C LEU A 341 -12.01 10.29 31.17
N ARG A 342 -11.36 11.20 30.43
CA ARG A 342 -10.23 12.00 30.94
C ARG A 342 -10.69 12.88 32.12
N GLY A 343 -9.98 12.82 33.25
CA GLY A 343 -10.28 13.61 34.45
C GLY A 343 -11.55 13.18 35.22
N VAL A 344 -12.23 12.11 34.81
CA VAL A 344 -13.46 11.67 35.46
C VAL A 344 -13.14 11.03 36.82
N HIS A 345 -13.82 11.48 37.87
CA HIS A 345 -13.81 10.83 39.18
C HIS A 345 -14.75 9.63 39.18
N ALA A 346 -14.22 8.43 39.39
CA ALA A 346 -14.99 7.19 39.41
C ALA A 346 -14.79 6.43 40.73
N GLN A 347 -15.89 5.92 41.27
CA GLN A 347 -15.89 4.94 42.35
C GLN A 347 -15.79 3.56 41.73
N PHE A 348 -14.67 2.88 41.98
CA PHE A 348 -14.46 1.49 41.57
C PHE A 348 -14.94 0.56 42.66
N THR A 349 -15.60 -0.53 42.26
CA THR A 349 -15.94 -1.66 43.13
C THR A 349 -15.38 -2.92 42.50
N VAL A 350 -14.46 -3.54 43.21
CA VAL A 350 -13.72 -4.72 42.79
C VAL A 350 -14.12 -5.88 43.69
N HIS A 351 -14.58 -6.97 43.08
CA HIS A 351 -14.87 -8.23 43.76
C HIS A 351 -13.83 -9.27 43.36
N CYS A 352 -13.05 -9.78 44.33
CA CYS A 352 -12.07 -10.83 44.09
C CYS A 352 -12.74 -12.20 44.08
N LYS A 353 -12.76 -12.89 42.93
CA LYS A 353 -13.33 -14.25 42.83
C LYS A 353 -12.34 -15.32 43.23
N GLU A 354 -11.16 -15.26 42.65
CA GLU A 354 -10.11 -16.27 42.82
C GLU A 354 -8.76 -15.57 42.89
N LEU A 355 -7.86 -16.09 43.72
CA LEU A 355 -6.51 -15.58 43.91
C LEU A 355 -5.52 -16.71 43.68
N PHE A 356 -4.49 -16.43 42.89
CA PHE A 356 -3.44 -17.36 42.52
C PHE A 356 -2.06 -16.74 42.80
N TYR A 357 -1.13 -17.54 43.31
CA TYR A 357 0.29 -17.23 43.25
C TYR A 357 0.93 -18.07 42.14
N ILE A 358 1.95 -17.51 41.48
CA ILE A 358 2.69 -18.23 40.43
C ILE A 358 3.91 -18.87 41.06
N ASP A 359 3.95 -20.20 41.07
CA ASP A 359 5.12 -20.96 41.48
C ASP A 359 6.11 -21.01 40.30
N LEU A 360 7.13 -20.16 40.36
CA LEU A 360 8.14 -20.01 39.32
C LEU A 360 9.21 -21.11 39.47
N PRO A 361 9.53 -21.85 38.39
CA PRO A 361 10.63 -22.80 38.44
C PRO A 361 11.97 -22.06 38.56
N GLU A 362 12.95 -22.64 39.25
CA GLU A 362 14.28 -22.04 39.35
C GLU A 362 14.89 -21.75 37.96
N LEU A 363 15.42 -20.54 37.77
CA LEU A 363 16.01 -20.10 36.51
C LEU A 363 17.37 -20.78 36.26
N ASN A 364 17.34 -22.04 35.83
CA ASN A 364 18.49 -22.88 35.54
C ASN A 364 18.58 -23.20 34.03
N ASN A 365 19.75 -23.65 33.56
CA ASN A 365 20.01 -23.95 32.14
C ASN A 365 19.04 -24.98 31.51
N SER A 366 18.43 -25.85 32.31
CA SER A 366 17.40 -26.80 31.82
C SER A 366 16.12 -26.13 31.31
N LEU A 367 15.91 -24.85 31.64
CA LEU A 367 14.78 -24.06 31.13
C LEU A 367 15.11 -23.31 29.83
N ALA A 368 16.37 -23.23 29.42
CA ALA A 368 16.79 -22.43 28.27
C ALA A 368 16.03 -22.82 26.98
N GLU A 369 15.96 -24.11 26.68
CA GLU A 369 15.24 -24.64 25.51
C GLU A 369 13.72 -24.39 25.57
N LYS A 370 13.15 -24.33 26.78
CA LYS A 370 11.72 -24.03 26.99
C LYS A 370 11.42 -22.55 26.78
N LEU A 371 12.36 -21.66 27.10
CA LEU A 371 12.23 -20.20 26.94
C LEU A 371 12.42 -19.79 25.47
N ILE A 372 13.47 -20.32 24.85
CA ILE A 372 13.80 -20.10 23.44
C ILE A 372 14.26 -21.42 22.83
N PRO A 373 13.52 -21.95 21.84
CA PRO A 373 13.96 -23.14 21.11
C PRO A 373 15.34 -22.92 20.48
N GLY A 374 16.29 -23.80 20.78
CA GLY A 374 17.66 -23.75 20.26
C GLY A 374 18.71 -23.17 21.20
N CYS A 375 18.34 -22.59 22.34
CA CYS A 375 19.27 -22.14 23.37
C CYS A 375 19.57 -23.26 24.39
N THR A 376 20.83 -23.36 24.84
CA THR A 376 21.26 -24.38 25.83
C THR A 376 21.52 -23.80 27.21
N THR A 377 21.85 -22.51 27.31
CA THR A 377 22.06 -21.80 28.59
C THR A 377 21.14 -20.60 28.75
N ILE A 378 20.92 -20.16 30.00
CA ILE A 378 20.16 -18.93 30.28
C ILE A 378 20.85 -17.69 29.72
N GLU A 379 22.18 -17.69 29.66
CA GLU A 379 22.93 -16.59 29.08
C GLU A 379 22.69 -16.49 27.57
N ASP A 380 22.64 -17.62 26.85
CA ASP A 380 22.28 -17.64 25.43
C ASP A 380 20.86 -17.08 25.21
N VAL A 381 19.92 -17.37 26.12
CA VAL A 381 18.55 -16.84 26.06
C VAL A 381 18.57 -15.32 26.21
N LYS A 382 19.29 -14.79 27.20
CA LYS A 382 19.42 -13.34 27.41
C LYS A 382 20.05 -12.65 26.22
N GLN A 383 21.15 -13.20 25.70
CA GLN A 383 21.83 -12.65 24.54
C GLN A 383 20.94 -12.69 23.28
N SER A 384 20.21 -13.78 23.07
CA SER A 384 19.28 -13.89 21.93
C SER A 384 18.14 -12.88 22.02
N LEU A 385 17.55 -12.67 23.21
CA LEU A 385 16.52 -11.65 23.42
C LEU A 385 17.08 -10.25 23.22
N TRP A 386 18.25 -9.97 23.79
CA TRP A 386 18.91 -8.67 23.66
C TRP A 386 19.20 -8.35 22.20
N GLN A 387 19.78 -9.28 21.44
CA GLN A 387 20.07 -9.08 20.01
C GLN A 387 18.77 -8.82 19.22
N ARG A 388 17.71 -9.59 19.47
CA ARG A 388 16.42 -9.38 18.81
C ARG A 388 15.82 -8.02 19.15
N CYS A 389 15.88 -7.60 20.42
CA CYS A 389 15.39 -6.29 20.85
C CYS A 389 16.24 -5.16 20.26
N GLN A 390 17.55 -5.33 20.15
CA GLN A 390 18.45 -4.37 19.50
C GLN A 390 18.16 -4.23 18.00
N GLU A 391 17.89 -5.32 17.30
CA GLU A 391 17.49 -5.29 15.89
C GLU A 391 16.16 -4.52 15.71
N VAL A 392 15.20 -4.72 16.61
CA VAL A 392 13.92 -3.98 16.59
C VAL A 392 14.11 -2.50 16.92
N GLU A 393 14.91 -2.16 17.94
CA GLU A 393 15.22 -0.78 18.31
C GLU A 393 15.93 -0.06 17.15
N GLN A 394 16.93 -0.70 16.55
CA GLN A 394 17.68 -0.14 15.42
C GLN A 394 16.76 0.08 14.21
N ALA A 395 15.91 -0.90 13.87
CA ALA A 395 14.95 -0.74 12.79
C ALA A 395 13.94 0.39 13.06
N ALA A 396 13.44 0.51 14.30
CA ALA A 396 12.53 1.59 14.69
C ALA A 396 13.23 2.96 14.60
N LYS A 397 14.48 3.06 15.03
CA LYS A 397 15.30 4.28 14.94
C LYS A 397 15.58 4.67 13.49
N GLU A 398 15.93 3.71 12.64
CA GLU A 398 16.13 3.94 11.22
C GLU A 398 14.85 4.43 10.55
N GLN A 399 13.71 3.78 10.84
CA GLN A 399 12.41 4.20 10.32
C GLN A 399 12.03 5.62 10.77
N ALA A 400 12.22 5.94 12.05
CA ALA A 400 11.95 7.28 12.58
C ALA A 400 12.85 8.33 11.91
N THR A 401 14.10 7.97 11.61
CA THR A 401 15.05 8.82 10.90
C THR A 401 14.61 9.04 9.45
N ASP A 402 14.23 7.99 8.73
CA ASP A 402 13.77 8.07 7.35
C ASP A 402 12.49 8.91 7.24
N ASN A 403 11.52 8.70 8.14
CA ASN A 403 10.31 9.52 8.22
C ASN A 403 10.65 11.00 8.43
N ALA A 404 11.53 11.30 9.38
CA ALA A 404 11.93 12.68 9.66
C ALA A 404 12.71 13.32 8.49
N ILE A 405 13.49 12.56 7.74
CA ILE A 405 14.13 13.02 6.50
C ILE A 405 13.07 13.35 5.43
N LEU A 406 12.12 12.45 5.19
CA LEU A 406 11.05 12.64 4.23
C LEU A 406 10.17 13.85 4.57
N ASP A 407 9.87 14.03 5.85
CA ASP A 407 9.10 15.17 6.36
C ASP A 407 9.81 16.51 6.14
N GLN A 408 11.15 16.53 6.16
CA GLN A 408 11.92 17.72 5.80
C GLN A 408 11.96 17.93 4.28
N ILE A 409 12.14 16.86 3.51
CA ILE A 409 12.23 16.94 2.04
C ILE A 409 10.94 17.49 1.43
N GLN A 410 9.77 17.03 1.88
CA GLN A 410 8.49 17.48 1.33
C GLN A 410 8.26 19.00 1.52
N GLN A 411 8.85 19.60 2.55
CA GLN A 411 8.74 21.04 2.83
C GLN A 411 9.60 21.88 1.89
N MET A 412 10.65 21.28 1.31
CA MET A 412 11.59 21.93 0.39
C MET A 412 11.21 21.75 -1.08
N VAL A 413 10.09 21.08 -1.36
CA VAL A 413 9.67 20.71 -2.72
C VAL A 413 8.34 21.37 -3.08
N GLU A 414 8.39 22.16 -4.14
CA GLU A 414 7.22 22.70 -4.82
C GLU A 414 6.99 21.93 -6.12
N VAL A 415 5.78 21.38 -6.27
CA VAL A 415 5.41 20.58 -7.42
C VAL A 415 3.92 20.74 -7.71
N ASP A 416 3.59 20.78 -8.99
CA ASP A 416 2.22 20.92 -9.49
C ASP A 416 1.65 19.53 -9.79
N ILE A 417 0.85 19.00 -8.86
CA ILE A 417 0.46 17.58 -8.88
C ILE A 417 -0.76 17.38 -9.79
N PRO A 418 -0.68 16.51 -10.81
CA PRO A 418 -1.82 16.17 -11.64
C PRO A 418 -2.86 15.33 -10.88
N GLN A 419 -4.13 15.56 -11.18
CA GLN A 419 -5.26 14.88 -10.55
C GLN A 419 -5.19 13.36 -10.75
N SER A 420 -4.74 12.88 -11.92
CA SER A 420 -4.63 11.44 -12.17
C SER A 420 -3.68 10.77 -11.20
N LEU A 421 -2.52 11.39 -10.95
CA LEU A 421 -1.50 10.86 -10.05
C LEU A 421 -1.95 10.95 -8.59
N PHE A 422 -2.67 12.02 -8.22
CA PHE A 422 -3.29 12.14 -6.90
C PHE A 422 -4.30 11.01 -6.63
N GLU A 423 -5.22 10.79 -7.57
CA GLU A 423 -6.23 9.74 -7.43
C GLU A 423 -5.63 8.34 -7.42
N GLU A 424 -4.61 8.10 -8.24
CA GLU A 424 -3.90 6.83 -8.27
C GLU A 424 -3.22 6.54 -6.93
N GLN A 425 -2.41 7.48 -6.42
CA GLN A 425 -1.72 7.32 -5.14
C GLN A 425 -2.71 7.13 -4.00
N GLY A 426 -3.80 7.92 -3.98
CA GLY A 426 -4.82 7.80 -2.94
C GLY A 426 -5.56 6.46 -2.99
N ARG A 427 -5.84 5.92 -4.19
CA ARG A 427 -6.42 4.57 -4.35
C ARG A 427 -5.46 3.48 -3.88
N GLN A 428 -4.16 3.63 -4.13
CA GLN A 428 -3.14 2.69 -3.64
C GLN A 428 -3.09 2.67 -2.11
N LEU A 429 -3.05 3.85 -1.47
CA LEU A 429 -3.05 3.97 -0.01
C LEU A 429 -4.34 3.42 0.61
N TYR A 430 -5.49 3.72 0.00
CA TYR A 430 -6.75 3.19 0.46
C TYR A 430 -6.81 1.66 0.33
N GLY A 431 -6.29 1.12 -0.78
CA GLY A 431 -6.17 -0.32 -0.99
C GLY A 431 -5.33 -1.00 0.10
N ALA A 432 -4.18 -0.41 0.46
CA ALA A 432 -3.34 -0.90 1.55
C ALA A 432 -4.07 -0.88 2.90
N GLN A 433 -4.78 0.22 3.21
CA GLN A 433 -5.58 0.34 4.43
C GLN A 433 -6.67 -0.73 4.51
N LEU A 434 -7.36 -1.03 3.41
CA LEU A 434 -8.39 -2.06 3.37
C LEU A 434 -7.82 -3.45 3.64
N LEU A 435 -6.62 -3.75 3.14
CA LEU A 435 -5.95 -5.03 3.39
C LEU A 435 -5.55 -5.18 4.85
N GLU A 436 -5.02 -4.13 5.47
CA GLU A 436 -4.71 -4.13 6.90
C GLU A 436 -5.96 -4.35 7.75
N ILE A 437 -7.04 -3.63 7.42
CA ILE A 437 -8.34 -3.81 8.07
C ILE A 437 -8.83 -5.26 7.93
N GLN A 438 -8.70 -5.85 6.75
CA GLN A 438 -9.12 -7.23 6.49
C GLN A 438 -8.26 -8.26 7.24
N ALA A 439 -6.96 -8.00 7.40
CA ALA A 439 -6.05 -8.85 8.15
C ALA A 439 -6.36 -8.82 9.67
N ASN A 440 -6.70 -7.65 10.19
CA ASN A 440 -6.91 -7.41 11.62
C ASN A 440 -8.37 -7.68 12.06
N MET A 441 -9.34 -7.53 11.16
CA MET A 441 -10.77 -7.68 11.46
C MET A 441 -11.43 -8.70 10.54
N LYS A 442 -12.27 -9.57 11.12
CA LYS A 442 -13.17 -10.44 10.34
C LYS A 442 -14.35 -9.62 9.84
N LEU A 443 -14.16 -8.93 8.72
CA LEU A 443 -15.23 -8.19 8.07
C LEU A 443 -16.17 -9.14 7.32
N ASN A 444 -17.48 -8.88 7.44
CA ASN A 444 -18.47 -9.53 6.59
C ASN A 444 -18.53 -8.86 5.20
N GLU A 445 -19.03 -9.60 4.20
CA GLU A 445 -19.09 -9.15 2.79
C GLU A 445 -19.80 -7.79 2.61
N GLN A 446 -20.84 -7.52 3.38
CA GLN A 446 -21.56 -6.24 3.36
C GLN A 446 -20.74 -5.06 3.90
N GLN A 447 -19.86 -5.31 4.88
CA GLN A 447 -18.98 -4.27 5.42
C GLN A 447 -17.86 -3.98 4.42
N LEU A 448 -17.28 -5.03 3.82
CA LEU A 448 -16.27 -4.89 2.79
C LEU A 448 -16.81 -4.14 1.56
N SER A 449 -18.04 -4.45 1.11
CA SER A 449 -18.63 -3.75 -0.03
C SER A 449 -18.94 -2.28 0.25
N THR A 450 -19.26 -1.93 1.50
CA THR A 450 -19.46 -0.55 1.93
C THR A 450 -18.14 0.23 1.92
N LEU A 451 -17.08 -0.37 2.46
CA LEU A 451 -15.74 0.21 2.47
C LEU A 451 -15.15 0.31 1.05
N SER A 452 -15.35 -0.67 0.19
CA SER A 452 -14.88 -0.62 -1.21
C SER A 452 -15.77 0.23 -2.13
N SER A 453 -16.77 0.94 -1.60
CA SER A 453 -17.68 1.76 -2.43
C SER A 453 -16.99 3.01 -2.99
N PRO A 454 -17.35 3.50 -4.20
CA PRO A 454 -16.77 4.73 -4.75
C PRO A 454 -16.91 5.94 -3.83
N LYS A 455 -17.98 5.98 -3.03
CA LYS A 455 -18.21 7.05 -2.05
C LYS A 455 -17.15 7.02 -0.94
N ALA A 456 -16.87 5.84 -0.38
CA ALA A 456 -15.88 5.69 0.68
C ALA A 456 -14.46 6.03 0.18
N VAL A 457 -14.12 5.61 -1.04
CA VAL A 457 -12.84 6.00 -1.68
C VAL A 457 -12.75 7.52 -1.83
N ASN A 458 -13.78 8.18 -2.34
CA ASN A 458 -13.76 9.63 -2.53
C ASN A 458 -13.68 10.39 -1.19
N GLU A 459 -14.34 9.90 -0.14
CA GLU A 459 -14.25 10.47 1.20
C GLU A 459 -12.83 10.32 1.77
N PHE A 460 -12.19 9.18 1.56
CA PHE A 460 -10.77 9.00 1.91
C PHE A 460 -9.87 9.98 1.15
N LEU A 461 -10.05 10.12 -0.16
CA LEU A 461 -9.27 11.06 -0.98
C LEU A 461 -9.38 12.50 -0.47
N GLN A 462 -10.58 12.93 -0.07
CA GLN A 462 -10.81 14.28 0.47
C GLN A 462 -10.23 14.47 1.87
N THR A 463 -10.42 13.48 2.75
CA THR A 463 -9.95 13.57 4.15
C THR A 463 -8.43 13.42 4.28
N GLN A 464 -7.79 12.73 3.34
CA GLN A 464 -6.34 12.47 3.31
C GLN A 464 -5.61 13.29 2.25
N GLU A 465 -6.21 14.35 1.71
CA GLU A 465 -5.64 15.15 0.61
C GLU A 465 -4.22 15.63 0.89
N GLU A 466 -3.98 16.18 2.09
CA GLU A 466 -2.65 16.66 2.50
C GLU A 466 -1.65 15.52 2.60
N ASN A 467 -2.03 14.39 3.22
CA ASN A 467 -1.16 13.23 3.37
C ASN A 467 -0.79 12.60 2.02
N ILE A 468 -1.77 12.43 1.13
CA ILE A 468 -1.55 11.93 -0.24
C ILE A 468 -0.60 12.87 -1.00
N THR A 469 -0.85 14.18 -0.93
CA THR A 469 -0.02 15.21 -1.55
C THR A 469 1.42 15.15 -1.05
N ASN A 470 1.61 14.97 0.26
CA ASN A 470 2.90 14.86 0.90
C ASN A 470 3.66 13.61 0.44
N ILE A 471 2.99 12.45 0.41
CA ILE A 471 3.58 11.20 -0.09
C ILE A 471 4.00 11.32 -1.56
N ILE A 472 3.19 11.97 -2.40
CA ILE A 472 3.53 12.23 -3.80
C ILE A 472 4.79 13.11 -3.89
N LYS A 473 4.85 14.20 -3.12
CA LYS A 473 6.03 15.08 -3.07
C LYS A 473 7.28 14.32 -2.67
N GLN A 474 7.19 13.48 -1.64
CA GLN A 474 8.28 12.64 -1.17
C GLN A 474 8.76 11.70 -2.28
N ASN A 475 7.86 10.93 -2.89
CA ASN A 475 8.21 9.97 -3.93
C ASN A 475 8.88 10.63 -5.15
N LEU A 476 8.30 11.74 -5.60
CA LEU A 476 8.86 12.53 -6.71
C LEU A 476 10.24 13.07 -6.35
N ALA A 477 10.40 13.62 -5.16
CA ALA A 477 11.66 14.16 -4.68
C ALA A 477 12.77 13.09 -4.61
N LEU A 478 12.46 11.88 -4.13
CA LEU A 478 13.41 10.78 -4.08
C LEU A 478 13.88 10.37 -5.48
N GLY A 479 12.96 10.25 -6.45
CA GLY A 479 13.30 9.90 -7.83
C GLY A 479 14.18 10.96 -8.52
N ASP A 480 13.95 12.24 -8.23
CA ASP A 480 14.79 13.32 -8.73
C ASP A 480 16.17 13.34 -8.07
N ILE A 481 16.28 13.09 -6.76
CA ILE A 481 17.58 12.93 -6.08
C ILE A 481 18.35 11.74 -6.67
N PHE A 482 17.69 10.60 -6.88
CA PHE A 482 18.29 9.41 -7.49
C PHE A 482 18.94 9.75 -8.83
N SER A 483 18.21 10.48 -9.67
CA SER A 483 18.66 10.93 -10.99
C SER A 483 19.79 11.96 -10.91
N ARG A 484 19.70 12.97 -10.02
CA ARG A 484 20.70 14.04 -9.87
C ARG A 484 22.03 13.55 -9.33
N GLU A 485 22.00 12.65 -8.34
CA GLU A 485 23.21 12.09 -7.73
C GLU A 485 23.73 10.86 -8.49
N ASN A 486 23.06 10.46 -9.58
CA ASN A 486 23.43 9.30 -10.41
C ASN A 486 23.61 8.01 -9.61
N LEU A 487 22.72 7.78 -8.64
CA LEU A 487 22.71 6.55 -7.86
C LEU A 487 22.40 5.36 -8.77
N GLN A 488 22.86 4.17 -8.38
CA GLN A 488 22.74 2.96 -9.20
C GLN A 488 22.18 1.82 -8.34
N VAL A 489 21.21 1.10 -8.89
CA VAL A 489 20.72 -0.16 -8.34
C VAL A 489 21.45 -1.29 -9.04
N SER A 490 22.03 -2.22 -8.26
CA SER A 490 22.71 -3.38 -8.84
C SER A 490 21.70 -4.30 -9.54
N ILE A 491 22.04 -4.80 -10.72
CA ILE A 491 21.22 -5.76 -11.46
C ILE A 491 20.99 -7.04 -10.63
N GLU A 492 21.98 -7.46 -9.85
CA GLU A 492 21.88 -8.65 -8.99
C GLU A 492 20.91 -8.43 -7.84
N GLU A 493 20.93 -7.24 -7.24
CA GLU A 493 20.03 -6.84 -6.16
C GLU A 493 18.58 -6.78 -6.65
N LEU A 494 18.36 -6.14 -7.81
CA LEU A 494 17.05 -6.10 -8.47
C LEU A 494 16.55 -7.51 -8.82
N ALA A 495 17.38 -8.35 -9.43
CA ALA A 495 16.99 -9.69 -9.82
C ALA A 495 16.61 -10.56 -8.60
N LYS A 496 17.38 -10.46 -7.52
CA LYS A 496 17.11 -11.17 -6.27
C LYS A 496 15.79 -10.72 -5.66
N GLU A 497 15.55 -9.41 -5.60
CA GLU A 497 14.33 -8.90 -4.97
C GLU A 497 13.08 -9.19 -5.80
N VAL A 498 13.17 -9.09 -7.13
CA VAL A 498 12.09 -9.53 -8.03
C VAL A 498 11.76 -11.00 -7.83
N GLN A 499 12.77 -11.87 -7.68
CA GLN A 499 12.54 -13.29 -7.38
C GLN A 499 11.86 -13.50 -6.03
N ASN A 500 12.24 -12.74 -5.00
CA ASN A 500 11.60 -12.79 -3.69
C ASN A 500 10.13 -12.39 -3.80
N SER A 501 9.81 -11.27 -4.46
CA SER A 501 8.44 -10.81 -4.64
C SER A 501 7.61 -11.83 -5.41
N ILE A 502 8.11 -12.36 -6.55
CA ILE A 502 7.40 -13.39 -7.33
C ILE A 502 7.14 -14.65 -6.49
N ALA A 503 8.09 -15.07 -5.65
CA ALA A 503 7.90 -16.23 -4.77
C ALA A 503 6.73 -16.04 -3.79
N GLU A 504 6.52 -14.83 -3.28
CA GLU A 504 5.37 -14.50 -2.42
C GLU A 504 4.04 -14.61 -3.16
N PHE A 505 3.95 -14.04 -4.38
CA PHE A 505 2.74 -14.18 -5.22
C PHE A 505 2.41 -15.65 -5.50
N GLN A 506 3.42 -16.47 -5.79
CA GLN A 506 3.27 -17.91 -6.03
C GLN A 506 2.79 -18.65 -4.78
N GLN A 507 3.32 -18.32 -3.60
CA GLN A 507 2.86 -18.91 -2.33
C GLN A 507 1.37 -18.64 -2.06
N HIS A 508 0.89 -17.46 -2.43
CA HIS A 508 -0.50 -17.05 -2.27
C HIS A 508 -1.42 -17.41 -3.46
N LYS A 509 -0.89 -18.08 -4.50
CA LYS A 509 -1.62 -18.45 -5.74
C LYS A 509 -2.30 -17.25 -6.42
N GLN A 510 -1.65 -16.09 -6.38
CA GLN A 510 -2.16 -14.87 -7.01
C GLN A 510 -1.65 -14.76 -8.45
N GLU A 511 -2.47 -14.18 -9.33
CA GLU A 511 -2.06 -13.81 -10.69
C GLU A 511 -1.11 -12.60 -10.61
N TYR A 512 -0.02 -12.62 -11.37
CA TYR A 512 0.99 -11.57 -11.36
C TYR A 512 1.51 -11.24 -12.76
N ASP A 513 2.05 -10.03 -12.90
CA ASP A 513 2.72 -9.54 -14.10
C ASP A 513 4.19 -9.25 -13.73
N GLU A 514 5.11 -9.97 -14.37
CA GLU A 514 6.55 -9.88 -14.09
C GLU A 514 7.12 -8.50 -14.41
N GLU A 515 6.66 -7.85 -15.48
CA GLU A 515 7.17 -6.53 -15.87
C GLU A 515 6.75 -5.48 -14.85
N ARG A 516 5.50 -5.55 -14.39
CA ARG A 516 4.98 -4.65 -13.36
C ARG A 516 5.68 -4.85 -12.02
N ILE A 517 5.91 -6.09 -11.58
CA ILE A 517 6.66 -6.37 -10.34
C ILE A 517 8.06 -5.81 -10.45
N LYS A 518 8.73 -6.02 -11.59
CA LYS A 518 10.08 -5.53 -11.80
C LYS A 518 10.18 -4.01 -11.68
N GLU A 519 9.22 -3.27 -12.23
CA GLU A 519 9.20 -1.81 -12.11
C GLU A 519 8.94 -1.37 -10.67
N GLN A 520 7.99 -1.99 -9.99
CA GLN A 520 7.70 -1.69 -8.57
C GLN A 520 8.90 -1.96 -7.66
N VAL A 521 9.57 -3.11 -7.83
CA VAL A 521 10.76 -3.45 -7.05
C VAL A 521 11.91 -2.48 -7.36
N ARG A 522 12.08 -2.07 -8.62
CA ARG A 522 13.07 -1.05 -8.98
C ARG A 522 12.78 0.24 -8.22
N GLU A 523 11.57 0.78 -8.30
CA GLU A 523 11.21 2.02 -7.62
C GLU A 523 11.50 1.96 -6.12
N VAL A 524 11.19 0.84 -5.46
CA VAL A 524 11.51 0.67 -4.04
C VAL A 524 13.02 0.72 -3.82
N LEU A 525 13.80 -0.05 -4.58
CA LEU A 525 15.25 -0.10 -4.40
C LEU A 525 15.89 1.26 -4.64
N GLU A 526 15.42 2.03 -5.62
CA GLU A 526 15.85 3.42 -5.85
C GLU A 526 15.59 4.28 -4.61
N ARG A 527 14.39 4.21 -4.03
CA ARG A 527 14.04 4.94 -2.79
C ARG A 527 14.95 4.55 -1.62
N VAL A 528 15.22 3.26 -1.43
CA VAL A 528 16.11 2.76 -0.38
C VAL A 528 17.52 3.33 -0.56
N LYS A 529 18.08 3.31 -1.78
CA LYS A 529 19.41 3.89 -2.05
C LYS A 529 19.47 5.38 -1.79
N VAL A 530 18.41 6.12 -2.13
CA VAL A 530 18.34 7.57 -1.85
C VAL A 530 18.30 7.82 -0.35
N LEU A 531 17.48 7.09 0.41
CA LEU A 531 17.40 7.23 1.86
C LEU A 531 18.72 6.86 2.55
N GLU A 532 19.39 5.79 2.14
CA GLU A 532 20.75 5.44 2.58
C GLU A 532 21.72 6.61 2.34
N TRP A 533 21.74 7.15 1.12
CA TRP A 533 22.60 8.28 0.78
C TRP A 533 22.27 9.52 1.61
N LEU A 534 20.98 9.83 1.82
CA LEU A 534 20.54 10.96 2.64
C LEU A 534 20.94 10.79 4.10
N ARG A 535 20.81 9.59 4.68
CA ARG A 535 21.24 9.30 6.05
C ARG A 535 22.73 9.56 6.25
N GLU A 536 23.56 9.24 5.26
CA GLU A 536 25.01 9.49 5.31
C GLU A 536 25.38 10.98 5.18
N HIS A 537 24.58 11.77 4.45
CA HIS A 537 24.88 13.17 4.12
C HIS A 537 24.08 14.19 4.96
N ALA A 538 23.06 13.76 5.69
CA ALA A 538 22.26 14.60 6.56
C ALA A 538 22.90 14.78 7.95
N LYS A 539 22.63 15.93 8.57
CA LYS A 539 23.01 16.23 9.95
C LYS A 539 21.87 15.83 10.87
N ILE A 540 21.92 14.60 11.37
CA ILE A 540 20.87 14.03 12.22
C ILE A 540 21.19 14.25 13.70
N GLN A 541 20.23 14.81 14.45
CA GLN A 541 20.29 14.98 15.89
C GLN A 541 19.19 14.12 16.54
N TYR A 542 19.58 13.23 17.45
CA TYR A 542 18.64 12.41 18.20
C TYR A 542 18.33 13.07 19.54
N ILE A 543 17.04 13.23 19.84
CA ILE A 543 16.55 13.73 21.13
C ILE A 543 15.68 12.64 21.74
N THR A 544 15.91 12.31 23.01
CA THR A 544 15.06 11.39 23.76
C THR A 544 13.89 12.16 24.36
N ARG A 545 12.67 11.70 24.09
CA ARG A 545 11.44 12.28 24.62
C ARG A 545 11.10 11.74 25.99
#